data_AF-A0A1Q3A9B5-F1
#
_entry.id   AF-A0A1Q3A9B5-F1
#
_cell.length_a   1.000
_cell.length_b   1.000
_cell.length_c   1.000
_cell.angle_alpha   90.00
_cell.angle_beta   90.00
_cell.angle_gamma   90.00
#
_symmetry.space_group_name_H-M   'P 1'
#
loop_
_entity.id
_entity.type
_entity.pdbx_description
1 polymer ?
#
loop_
_entity_poly.entity_id
_entity_poly.type
_entity_poly.pdbx_seq_one_letter_code
_entity_poly.pdbx_strand_id
1 'polypeptide(L)'
;MTTVVGSNAEGLSHKRRYSQNGEQAKVANDKKTRLEGGSNNENGNETYASADNVLQVPSKGDELQDVSVGSHAHDTDVLAPVAPQKQISIGKDRQTNKYVFPHISRDDLVNARIFLKYYGLRKFLDSYLPEELNSLYIYFLIKLLGFEIKDREMVNAIYKHVELPEPSAPPRKDLIYSDFEDPLEKRHAVRLIKDLQKAINKVLCTRLRLSNFTTPDAFVERLQNAKNILVLTGAGVSTSLGIPDFRSSEGFYSKIRHLGLDDPQDVFNYDIFIQDPSVFYNIAHLVLPPENIYSPLHGFIKMLQDKGKLLRNYTQNIDNLESYAGIDPEKVVQCHGSFATASCTTCHWKLPGDKIFENIRRLELPLCPYCYMKRKEFFPNNSVIPSDGNGTSEDISTSLNAPLKSHGVLKPDITFFGEALPSKFHKTIREDILKCDLLICIGTSLKVAPVSEIVNMVPSHVPQILINRDPVKHAEFDLNLLGYCDDVATLIAQKCSWDIPHERWNKLKNKNFNCIETDRGVYSITPKED
;
A
#
# COMPACT_ATOMS: atom_id res chain seq x y z
N MET A 1 2.55 -72.13 -1.47
CA MET A 1 3.01 -72.32 -0.08
C MET A 1 2.89 -70.95 0.59
N THR A 2 1.86 -70.64 1.41
CA THR A 2 1.74 -70.90 2.88
C THR A 2 3.01 -70.49 3.65
N THR A 3 2.99 -69.69 4.73
CA THR A 3 1.94 -69.33 5.74
C THR A 3 2.32 -67.98 6.41
N VAL A 4 1.46 -66.96 6.67
CA VAL A 4 0.63 -66.65 7.89
C VAL A 4 1.28 -67.08 9.23
N VAL A 5 1.51 -66.26 10.29
CA VAL A 5 0.69 -65.36 11.18
C VAL A 5 1.61 -64.27 11.82
N GLY A 6 1.24 -63.08 12.36
CA GLY A 6 -0.03 -62.31 12.36
C GLY A 6 -0.57 -61.78 13.72
N SER A 7 -0.15 -60.61 14.25
CA SER A 7 -0.83 -59.94 15.41
C SER A 7 -0.72 -58.39 15.51
N ASN A 8 -1.89 -57.74 15.52
CA ASN A 8 -2.39 -56.50 16.20
C ASN A 8 -1.42 -55.66 17.07
N ALA A 9 -1.60 -54.34 17.32
CA ALA A 9 -2.43 -53.24 16.79
C ALA A 9 -1.88 -51.93 17.47
N GLU A 10 -2.42 -50.69 17.44
CA GLU A 10 -3.68 -50.07 16.95
C GLU A 10 -3.37 -48.75 16.20
N GLY A 11 -4.36 -47.87 16.01
CA GLY A 11 -4.16 -46.48 15.58
C GLY A 11 -5.40 -45.60 15.81
N LEU A 12 -5.20 -44.31 16.14
CA LEU A 12 -6.28 -43.33 16.33
C LEU A 12 -5.90 -41.97 15.75
N SER A 13 -6.72 -41.46 14.82
CA SER A 13 -6.64 -40.09 14.32
C SER A 13 -7.87 -39.31 14.78
N HIS A 14 -7.69 -38.11 15.35
CA HIS A 14 -8.80 -37.30 15.85
C HIS A 14 -8.96 -35.98 15.09
N LYS A 15 -9.97 -35.95 14.21
CA LYS A 15 -10.62 -34.72 13.77
C LYS A 15 -11.37 -34.09 14.95
N ARG A 16 -11.19 -32.79 15.21
CA ARG A 16 -12.08 -32.03 16.11
C ARG A 16 -13.27 -31.46 15.32
N ARG A 17 -14.48 -31.65 15.85
CA ARG A 17 -15.74 -31.11 15.34
C ARG A 17 -16.01 -29.74 15.97
N TYR A 18 -16.63 -28.84 15.21
CA TYR A 18 -17.41 -27.73 15.77
C TYR A 18 -18.74 -28.27 16.33
N SER A 19 -19.20 -27.74 17.46
CA SER A 19 -20.56 -27.91 17.95
C SER A 19 -21.25 -26.55 18.08
N GLN A 20 -22.40 -26.41 17.45
CA GLN A 20 -23.38 -25.39 17.83
C GLN A 20 -24.05 -25.81 19.14
N ASN A 21 -24.43 -24.84 19.96
CA ASN A 21 -25.72 -24.80 20.64
C ASN A 21 -25.96 -23.36 21.11
N GLY A 22 -27.20 -22.90 20.96
CA GLY A 22 -27.66 -21.65 21.55
C GLY A 22 -28.84 -21.94 22.46
N GLU A 23 -29.07 -21.09 23.46
CA GLU A 23 -30.25 -21.17 24.30
C GLU A 23 -30.78 -19.78 24.65
N GLN A 24 -32.07 -19.71 24.97
CA GLN A 24 -32.84 -18.47 25.06
C GLN A 24 -32.98 -17.98 26.50
N ALA A 25 -33.11 -16.67 26.71
CA ALA A 25 -33.69 -16.10 27.93
C ALA A 25 -34.57 -14.88 27.61
N LYS A 26 -35.68 -14.73 28.34
CA LYS A 26 -36.73 -13.73 28.11
C LYS A 26 -36.67 -12.57 29.13
N VAL A 27 -36.97 -11.37 28.63
CA VAL A 27 -37.84 -10.31 29.21
C VAL A 27 -38.04 -10.26 30.73
N ALA A 28 -37.69 -9.12 31.33
CA ALA A 28 -38.41 -8.51 32.46
C ALA A 28 -38.27 -6.97 32.43
N ASN A 29 -39.26 -6.25 32.97
CA ASN A 29 -39.43 -4.80 32.90
C ASN A 29 -39.17 -4.11 34.27
N ASP A 30 -39.29 -2.77 34.29
CA ASP A 30 -39.47 -1.90 35.48
C ASP A 30 -38.27 -1.73 36.45
N LYS A 31 -37.77 -0.51 36.74
CA LYS A 31 -38.52 0.62 37.35
C LYS A 31 -37.78 1.96 37.26
N LYS A 32 -38.53 3.07 37.29
CA LYS A 32 -38.05 4.44 37.58
C LYS A 32 -37.89 4.67 39.10
N THR A 33 -36.86 5.42 39.49
CA THR A 33 -36.95 6.41 40.59
C THR A 33 -35.95 7.55 40.40
N ARG A 34 -36.24 8.70 41.01
CA ARG A 34 -35.59 10.02 40.88
C ARG A 34 -35.21 10.51 42.28
N LEU A 35 -34.10 11.26 42.42
CA LEU A 35 -33.71 12.26 43.45
C LEU A 35 -32.23 12.60 43.15
N GLU A 36 -31.86 13.77 42.62
CA GLU A 36 -31.75 15.13 43.22
C GLU A 36 -30.60 15.32 44.23
N GLY A 37 -29.66 16.22 43.91
CA GLY A 37 -28.84 16.97 44.89
C GLY A 37 -27.32 16.96 44.73
N GLY A 38 -26.70 18.14 44.47
CA GLY A 38 -25.45 18.52 45.18
C GLY A 38 -24.11 18.64 44.42
N SER A 39 -23.90 19.77 43.73
CA SER A 39 -22.67 20.61 43.73
C SER A 39 -21.24 20.06 43.47
N ASN A 40 -20.66 20.60 42.39
CA ASN A 40 -19.36 21.32 42.30
C ASN A 40 -18.00 20.62 42.03
N ASN A 41 -17.30 21.29 41.10
CA ASN A 41 -15.86 21.42 40.83
C ASN A 41 -15.08 20.30 40.10
N GLU A 42 -14.83 20.61 38.82
CA GLU A 42 -13.49 20.72 38.20
C GLU A 42 -12.44 19.63 38.53
N ASN A 43 -12.21 18.75 37.56
CA ASN A 43 -10.89 18.63 36.90
C ASN A 43 -11.02 17.85 35.57
N GLY A 44 -10.31 18.31 34.54
CA GLY A 44 -10.43 17.78 33.18
C GLY A 44 -9.80 16.39 33.02
N ASN A 45 -10.53 15.47 32.38
CA ASN A 45 -10.06 14.12 32.07
C ASN A 45 -10.66 13.69 30.72
N GLU A 46 -10.03 14.08 29.61
CA GLU A 46 -10.47 13.69 28.27
C GLU A 46 -9.90 12.32 27.89
N THR A 47 -10.70 11.29 28.10
CA THR A 47 -10.46 9.95 27.55
C THR A 47 -10.77 9.90 26.06
N TYR A 48 -9.90 9.23 25.30
CA TYR A 48 -10.01 8.93 23.87
C TYR A 48 -11.44 8.67 23.37
N ALA A 49 -11.90 9.48 22.42
CA ALA A 49 -13.10 9.22 21.62
C ALA A 49 -12.71 8.69 20.22
N SER A 50 -13.42 7.66 19.78
CA SER A 50 -13.29 7.03 18.46
C SER A 50 -13.57 8.00 17.31
N ALA A 51 -12.78 7.93 16.25
CA ALA A 51 -12.92 8.75 15.06
C ALA A 51 -14.09 8.29 14.16
N ASP A 52 -15.30 8.80 14.43
CA ASP A 52 -16.44 8.78 13.50
C ASP A 52 -17.20 10.12 13.57
N ASN A 53 -17.45 10.72 12.39
CA ASN A 53 -17.98 12.10 12.17
C ASN A 53 -17.01 13.22 12.61
N VAL A 54 -16.66 14.21 11.78
CA VAL A 54 -17.55 15.19 11.12
C VAL A 54 -16.92 15.70 9.80
N LEU A 55 -17.71 15.67 8.72
CA LEU A 55 -17.61 16.62 7.61
C LEU A 55 -19.02 17.17 7.35
N GLN A 56 -19.38 18.25 8.04
CA GLN A 56 -20.61 19.00 7.73
C GLN A 56 -20.33 19.96 6.58
N VAL A 57 -21.13 19.83 5.50
CA VAL A 57 -21.12 20.77 4.37
C VAL A 57 -22.06 21.92 4.69
N PRO A 58 -21.59 23.18 4.76
CA PRO A 58 -22.49 24.33 4.87
C PRO A 58 -23.21 24.55 3.52
N SER A 59 -24.50 24.84 3.59
CA SER A 59 -25.34 25.07 2.41
C SER A 59 -26.17 26.34 2.55
N LYS A 60 -25.82 27.36 1.76
CA LYS A 60 -26.73 28.19 0.94
C LYS A 60 -25.93 29.26 0.20
N GLY A 61 -26.50 29.67 -0.93
CA GLY A 61 -25.79 30.39 -1.99
C GLY A 61 -25.41 31.83 -1.67
N ASP A 62 -24.51 32.32 -2.51
CA ASP A 62 -24.54 33.65 -3.10
C ASP A 62 -23.92 33.56 -4.51
N GLU A 63 -24.08 34.61 -5.30
CA GLU A 63 -23.99 34.60 -6.76
C GLU A 63 -22.56 34.43 -7.31
N LEU A 64 -22.44 33.73 -8.44
CA LEU A 64 -21.19 33.59 -9.18
C LEU A 64 -20.83 34.91 -9.88
N GLN A 65 -19.71 35.52 -9.50
CA GLN A 65 -18.99 36.47 -10.36
C GLN A 65 -17.78 35.78 -11.00
N ASP A 66 -17.62 35.97 -12.31
CA ASP A 66 -16.53 35.40 -13.10
C ASP A 66 -15.16 35.86 -12.58
N VAL A 67 -14.28 34.88 -12.30
CA VAL A 67 -12.83 35.09 -12.22
C VAL A 67 -12.18 34.32 -13.35
N SER A 68 -11.80 35.04 -14.40
CA SER A 68 -11.17 34.51 -15.60
C SER A 68 -9.75 33.99 -15.31
N VAL A 69 -9.63 32.67 -15.09
CA VAL A 69 -8.32 32.00 -15.03
C VAL A 69 -7.76 31.88 -16.45
N GLY A 70 -6.50 32.30 -16.61
CA GLY A 70 -5.86 32.49 -17.91
C GLY A 70 -5.79 31.23 -18.79
N SER A 71 -6.00 31.44 -20.09
CA SER A 71 -6.01 30.40 -21.11
C SER A 71 -4.62 29.82 -21.38
N HIS A 72 -4.32 28.65 -20.80
CA HIS A 72 -3.35 27.71 -21.37
C HIS A 72 -4.11 26.53 -21.98
N ALA A 73 -4.43 26.66 -23.27
CA ALA A 73 -4.98 25.57 -24.06
C ALA A 73 -3.86 24.56 -24.37
N HIS A 74 -3.97 23.36 -23.82
CA HIS A 74 -3.58 22.05 -24.39
C HIS A 74 -3.43 21.00 -23.28
N ASP A 75 -4.56 20.54 -22.74
CA ASP A 75 -4.68 19.19 -22.19
C ASP A 75 -6.14 18.75 -22.39
N THR A 76 -6.37 17.80 -23.30
CA THR A 76 -7.66 17.10 -23.35
C THR A 76 -7.69 16.18 -22.14
N ASP A 77 -8.57 16.46 -21.17
CA ASP A 77 -8.66 15.65 -19.94
C ASP A 77 -8.84 14.16 -20.29
N VAL A 78 -7.75 13.41 -20.12
CA VAL A 78 -7.65 11.98 -20.47
C VAL A 78 -8.55 11.12 -19.57
N LEU A 79 -9.04 11.70 -18.46
CA LEU A 79 -9.96 11.11 -17.51
C LEU A 79 -11.35 11.76 -17.57
N ALA A 80 -11.65 12.58 -18.59
CA ALA A 80 -13.02 13.01 -18.86
C ALA A 80 -13.81 11.85 -19.54
N PRO A 81 -14.89 11.35 -18.93
CA PRO A 81 -15.69 10.29 -19.51
C PRO A 81 -16.57 10.82 -20.65
N VAL A 82 -16.87 9.95 -21.62
CA VAL A 82 -17.97 10.19 -22.58
C VAL A 82 -19.27 9.78 -21.90
N ALA A 83 -20.26 10.68 -21.85
CA ALA A 83 -21.57 10.34 -21.29
C ALA A 83 -22.24 9.22 -22.11
N PRO A 84 -22.89 8.23 -21.45
CA PRO A 84 -23.58 7.16 -22.17
C PRO A 84 -24.70 7.76 -23.05
N GLN A 85 -24.69 7.44 -24.35
CA GLN A 85 -25.68 7.99 -25.30
C GLN A 85 -27.11 7.54 -25.00
N LYS A 86 -27.28 6.40 -24.31
CA LYS A 86 -28.54 5.83 -23.86
C LYS A 86 -28.30 5.06 -22.56
N GLN A 87 -29.32 4.99 -21.70
CA GLN A 87 -29.34 4.05 -20.57
C GLN A 87 -29.29 2.59 -21.07
N ILE A 88 -28.82 1.70 -20.20
CA ILE A 88 -28.79 0.26 -20.44
C ILE A 88 -30.21 -0.22 -20.71
N SER A 89 -30.40 -1.03 -21.76
CA SER A 89 -31.69 -1.65 -22.08
C SER A 89 -31.50 -3.16 -22.21
N ILE A 90 -32.07 -3.93 -21.30
CA ILE A 90 -32.01 -5.40 -21.30
C ILE A 90 -33.35 -5.92 -21.82
N GLY A 91 -33.37 -6.35 -23.07
CA GLY A 91 -34.59 -6.86 -23.73
C GLY A 91 -34.77 -8.36 -23.51
N LYS A 92 -36.01 -8.83 -23.59
CA LYS A 92 -36.39 -10.25 -23.52
C LYS A 92 -36.82 -10.76 -24.89
N ASP A 93 -36.20 -11.83 -25.39
CA ASP A 93 -36.53 -12.42 -26.69
C ASP A 93 -37.87 -13.16 -26.63
N ARG A 94 -38.77 -12.83 -27.56
CA ARG A 94 -40.10 -13.46 -27.69
C ARG A 94 -40.06 -14.96 -27.98
N GLN A 95 -39.00 -15.46 -28.63
CA GLN A 95 -38.92 -16.86 -29.05
C GLN A 95 -38.43 -17.77 -27.93
N THR A 96 -37.42 -17.33 -27.16
CA THR A 96 -36.79 -18.12 -26.10
C THR A 96 -37.30 -17.77 -24.69
N ASN A 97 -38.02 -16.65 -24.55
CA ASN A 97 -38.46 -16.06 -23.28
C ASN A 97 -37.30 -15.75 -22.32
N LYS A 98 -36.10 -15.50 -22.86
CA LYS A 98 -34.87 -15.18 -22.12
C LYS A 98 -34.41 -13.75 -22.38
N TYR A 99 -33.70 -13.20 -21.40
CA TYR A 99 -33.11 -11.86 -21.45
C TYR A 99 -31.79 -11.87 -22.25
N VAL A 100 -31.59 -10.81 -23.03
CA VAL A 100 -30.42 -10.59 -23.89
C VAL A 100 -29.68 -9.36 -23.37
N PHE A 101 -28.40 -9.55 -23.02
CA PHE A 101 -27.55 -8.43 -22.62
C PHE A 101 -26.98 -7.68 -23.83
N PRO A 102 -26.93 -6.33 -23.78
CA PRO A 102 -26.13 -5.54 -24.71
C PRO A 102 -24.68 -6.03 -24.77
N HIS A 103 -24.07 -5.94 -25.96
CA HIS A 103 -22.64 -6.17 -26.12
C HIS A 103 -21.85 -5.08 -25.36
N ILE A 104 -20.86 -5.49 -24.57
CA ILE A 104 -19.97 -4.59 -23.83
C ILE A 104 -18.60 -4.64 -24.49
N SER A 105 -18.14 -3.52 -25.07
CA SER A 105 -16.78 -3.39 -25.59
C SER A 105 -15.78 -3.11 -24.47
N ARG A 106 -14.47 -3.24 -24.76
CA ARG A 106 -13.42 -2.87 -23.80
C ARG A 106 -13.46 -1.38 -23.44
N ASP A 107 -13.86 -0.53 -24.38
CA ASP A 107 -13.93 0.92 -24.17
C ASP A 107 -15.13 1.30 -23.30
N ASP A 108 -16.25 0.58 -23.40
CA ASP A 108 -17.39 0.73 -22.48
C ASP A 108 -17.00 0.44 -21.03
N LEU A 109 -16.20 -0.61 -20.79
CA LEU A 109 -15.68 -0.96 -19.46
C LEU A 109 -14.81 0.15 -18.87
N VAL A 110 -13.92 0.72 -19.69
CA VAL A 110 -13.01 1.79 -19.27
C VAL A 110 -13.80 3.07 -19.02
N ASN A 111 -14.68 3.46 -19.95
CA ASN A 111 -15.50 4.65 -19.85
C ASN A 111 -16.46 4.60 -18.65
N ALA A 112 -17.11 3.47 -18.38
CA ALA A 112 -17.96 3.29 -17.19
C ALA A 112 -17.19 3.46 -15.88
N ARG A 113 -15.95 2.96 -15.80
CA ARG A 113 -15.07 3.18 -14.64
C ARG A 113 -14.68 4.65 -14.51
N ILE A 114 -14.29 5.31 -15.60
CA ILE A 114 -13.96 6.75 -15.59
C ILE A 114 -15.20 7.56 -15.14
N PHE A 115 -16.38 7.30 -15.70
CA PHE A 115 -17.62 7.99 -15.36
C PHE A 115 -17.98 7.85 -13.87
N LEU A 116 -17.87 6.64 -13.32
CA LEU A 116 -18.10 6.39 -11.89
C LEU A 116 -17.13 7.19 -11.00
N LYS A 117 -15.86 7.33 -11.38
CA LYS A 117 -14.88 8.11 -10.60
C LYS A 117 -15.04 9.62 -10.78
N TYR A 118 -15.40 10.08 -11.98
CA TYR A 118 -15.49 11.49 -12.33
C TYR A 118 -16.77 12.15 -11.79
N TYR A 119 -17.92 11.49 -11.98
CA TYR A 119 -19.23 12.04 -11.57
C TYR A 119 -19.79 11.44 -10.28
N GLY A 120 -19.15 10.41 -9.73
CA GLY A 120 -19.56 9.72 -8.52
C GLY A 120 -20.75 8.76 -8.72
N LEU A 121 -21.02 7.96 -7.68
CA LEU A 121 -21.98 6.86 -7.73
C LEU A 121 -23.39 7.26 -8.16
N ARG A 122 -23.92 8.38 -7.64
CA ARG A 122 -25.30 8.80 -7.92
C ARG A 122 -25.51 9.07 -9.40
N LYS A 123 -24.73 9.99 -9.99
CA LYS A 123 -24.79 10.29 -11.42
C LYS A 123 -24.49 9.07 -12.29
N PHE A 124 -23.61 8.17 -11.86
CA PHE A 124 -23.36 6.91 -12.56
C PHE A 124 -24.62 6.04 -12.64
N LEU A 125 -25.31 5.80 -11.52
CA LEU A 125 -26.55 5.03 -11.54
C LEU A 125 -27.63 5.73 -12.36
N ASP A 126 -27.86 7.03 -12.14
CA ASP A 126 -28.88 7.84 -12.83
C ASP A 126 -28.67 7.87 -14.37
N SER A 127 -27.42 7.84 -14.84
CA SER A 127 -27.09 7.91 -16.28
C SER A 127 -27.09 6.55 -16.98
N TYR A 128 -26.77 5.47 -16.26
CA TYR A 128 -26.64 4.14 -16.85
C TYR A 128 -27.91 3.27 -16.68
N LEU A 129 -28.70 3.46 -15.63
CA LEU A 129 -29.90 2.66 -15.37
C LEU A 129 -31.18 3.38 -15.85
N PRO A 130 -32.18 2.64 -16.37
CA PRO A 130 -33.53 3.16 -16.59
C PRO A 130 -34.30 3.35 -15.28
N GLU A 131 -35.42 4.08 -15.34
CA GLU A 131 -36.33 4.30 -14.19
C GLU A 131 -36.95 3.00 -13.66
N GLU A 132 -37.36 2.11 -14.57
CA GLU A 132 -37.92 0.79 -14.26
C GLU A 132 -36.87 -0.31 -14.51
N LEU A 133 -36.53 -1.07 -13.47
CA LEU A 133 -35.40 -2.00 -13.46
C LEU A 133 -35.73 -3.31 -12.74
N ASN A 134 -35.01 -4.37 -13.12
CA ASN A 134 -35.04 -5.69 -12.47
C ASN A 134 -33.63 -6.10 -12.00
N SER A 135 -33.50 -7.23 -11.30
CA SER A 135 -32.22 -7.66 -10.72
C SER A 135 -31.11 -7.94 -11.74
N LEU A 136 -31.41 -8.20 -13.02
CA LEU A 136 -30.38 -8.46 -14.04
C LEU A 136 -29.57 -7.20 -14.39
N TYR A 137 -30.14 -6.00 -14.23
CA TYR A 137 -29.39 -4.75 -14.38
C TYR A 137 -28.24 -4.65 -13.37
N ILE A 138 -28.43 -5.20 -12.16
CA ILE A 138 -27.40 -5.24 -11.11
C ILE A 138 -26.23 -6.15 -11.55
N TYR A 139 -26.54 -7.31 -12.15
CA TYR A 139 -25.52 -8.18 -12.73
C TYR A 139 -24.82 -7.55 -13.94
N PHE A 140 -25.58 -6.88 -14.82
CA PHE A 140 -25.01 -6.18 -15.97
C PHE A 140 -24.07 -5.06 -15.55
N LEU A 141 -24.39 -4.28 -14.50
CA LEU A 141 -23.47 -3.27 -13.96
C LEU A 141 -22.18 -3.88 -13.41
N ILE A 142 -22.22 -5.06 -12.77
CA ILE A 142 -21.00 -5.77 -12.34
C ILE A 142 -20.13 -6.12 -13.56
N LYS A 143 -20.74 -6.63 -14.63
CA LYS A 143 -20.05 -6.93 -15.90
C LYS A 143 -19.53 -5.66 -16.60
N LEU A 144 -20.29 -4.58 -16.62
CA LEU A 144 -19.91 -3.28 -17.20
C LEU A 144 -18.78 -2.59 -16.43
N LEU A 145 -18.68 -2.80 -15.11
CA LEU A 145 -17.52 -2.38 -14.34
C LEU A 145 -16.31 -3.33 -14.52
N GLY A 146 -16.43 -4.37 -15.35
CA GLY A 146 -15.37 -5.31 -15.69
C GLY A 146 -15.09 -6.34 -14.61
N PHE A 147 -16.12 -6.78 -13.86
CA PHE A 147 -16.03 -7.83 -12.85
C PHE A 147 -16.84 -9.06 -13.24
N GLU A 148 -16.46 -10.20 -12.67
CA GLU A 148 -17.12 -11.48 -12.90
C GLU A 148 -17.52 -12.16 -11.59
N ILE A 149 -18.74 -12.69 -11.54
CA ILE A 149 -19.21 -13.50 -10.43
C ILE A 149 -18.67 -14.92 -10.59
N LYS A 150 -17.88 -15.39 -9.62
CA LYS A 150 -17.27 -16.73 -9.60
C LYS A 150 -18.15 -17.81 -8.97
N ASP A 151 -19.25 -17.41 -8.33
CA ASP A 151 -20.14 -18.34 -7.65
C ASP A 151 -21.01 -19.12 -8.66
N ARG A 152 -20.90 -20.46 -8.63
CA ARG A 152 -21.57 -21.32 -9.61
C ARG A 152 -23.09 -21.39 -9.43
N GLU A 153 -23.60 -21.35 -8.20
CA GLU A 153 -25.06 -21.34 -7.96
C GLU A 153 -25.65 -20.06 -8.56
N MET A 154 -25.00 -18.93 -8.29
CA MET A 154 -25.39 -17.61 -8.76
C MET A 154 -25.35 -17.48 -10.28
N VAL A 155 -24.26 -17.91 -10.91
CA VAL A 155 -24.10 -17.90 -12.38
C VAL A 155 -25.14 -18.80 -13.05
N ASN A 156 -25.39 -20.00 -12.48
CA ASN A 156 -26.41 -20.90 -12.99
C ASN A 156 -27.83 -20.35 -12.82
N ALA A 157 -28.12 -19.63 -11.72
CA ALA A 157 -29.40 -18.95 -11.54
C ALA A 157 -29.62 -17.89 -12.62
N ILE A 158 -28.59 -17.07 -12.93
CA ILE A 158 -28.68 -16.02 -13.96
C ILE A 158 -28.84 -16.64 -15.37
N TYR A 159 -28.03 -17.63 -15.74
CA TYR A 159 -28.09 -18.24 -17.10
C TYR A 159 -29.30 -19.14 -17.36
N LYS A 160 -30.16 -19.41 -16.35
CA LYS A 160 -31.52 -19.92 -16.61
C LYS A 160 -32.38 -18.90 -17.35
N HIS A 161 -32.27 -17.62 -16.98
CA HIS A 161 -33.10 -16.53 -17.49
C HIS A 161 -32.42 -15.71 -18.60
N VAL A 162 -31.10 -15.81 -18.75
CA VAL A 162 -30.30 -15.06 -19.72
C VAL A 162 -29.85 -15.95 -20.87
N GLU A 163 -29.79 -15.41 -22.09
CA GLU A 163 -29.16 -16.07 -23.23
C GLU A 163 -27.64 -15.97 -23.20
N LEU A 164 -26.97 -17.07 -23.50
CA LEU A 164 -25.53 -17.08 -23.74
C LEU A 164 -25.25 -16.55 -25.16
N PRO A 165 -24.19 -15.75 -25.36
CA PRO A 165 -23.85 -15.27 -26.70
C PRO A 165 -23.34 -16.43 -27.57
N GLU A 166 -24.13 -16.81 -28.58
CA GLU A 166 -23.70 -17.76 -29.62
C GLU A 166 -22.97 -17.03 -30.77
N PRO A 167 -21.87 -17.58 -31.32
CA PRO A 167 -21.08 -16.91 -32.36
C PRO A 167 -21.76 -16.74 -33.73
N SER A 168 -22.90 -17.40 -33.97
CA SER A 168 -23.46 -17.65 -35.30
C SER A 168 -24.93 -17.21 -35.51
N ALA A 169 -25.53 -16.47 -34.56
CA ALA A 169 -26.94 -16.08 -34.64
C ALA A 169 -27.18 -14.81 -35.49
N PRO A 170 -28.16 -14.79 -36.41
CA PRO A 170 -28.47 -13.61 -37.25
C PRO A 170 -29.13 -12.45 -36.47
N PRO A 171 -29.16 -11.22 -37.02
CA PRO A 171 -29.18 -9.98 -36.21
C PRO A 171 -30.57 -9.43 -35.88
N ARG A 172 -31.64 -10.24 -35.84
CA ARG A 172 -33.00 -9.78 -35.48
C ARG A 172 -33.65 -10.70 -34.45
N LYS A 173 -33.51 -10.31 -33.18
CA LYS A 173 -34.32 -10.80 -32.07
C LYS A 173 -35.46 -9.80 -31.85
N ASP A 174 -36.70 -10.27 -31.85
CA ASP A 174 -37.85 -9.45 -31.46
C ASP A 174 -37.85 -9.30 -29.93
N LEU A 175 -37.17 -8.25 -29.45
CA LEU A 175 -36.99 -7.98 -28.03
C LEU A 175 -38.16 -7.17 -27.45
N ILE A 176 -38.71 -7.63 -26.33
CA ILE A 176 -39.63 -6.89 -25.47
C ILE A 176 -38.83 -6.17 -24.38
N TYR A 177 -39.14 -4.90 -24.13
CA TYR A 177 -38.50 -4.06 -23.11
C TYR A 177 -39.45 -3.61 -21.98
N SER A 178 -40.71 -4.07 -22.00
CA SER A 178 -41.76 -3.72 -21.04
C SER A 178 -42.02 -4.82 -19.99
N ASP A 179 -41.08 -5.75 -19.83
CA ASP A 179 -41.15 -6.83 -18.83
C ASP A 179 -40.22 -6.52 -17.67
N PHE A 180 -40.82 -6.11 -16.55
CA PHE A 180 -40.14 -5.67 -15.34
C PHE A 180 -40.30 -6.66 -14.19
N GLU A 181 -40.86 -7.85 -14.43
CA GLU A 181 -40.94 -8.90 -13.41
C GLU A 181 -39.52 -9.35 -13.02
N ASP A 182 -39.22 -9.39 -11.71
CA ASP A 182 -37.87 -9.71 -11.24
C ASP A 182 -37.56 -11.20 -11.47
N PRO A 183 -36.63 -11.56 -12.38
CA PRO A 183 -36.41 -12.95 -12.75
C PRO A 183 -35.59 -13.73 -11.71
N LEU A 184 -35.03 -13.07 -10.69
CA LEU A 184 -34.21 -13.72 -9.67
C LEU A 184 -34.89 -13.71 -8.29
N GLU A 185 -34.75 -14.81 -7.56
CA GLU A 185 -35.16 -14.87 -6.16
C GLU A 185 -34.51 -13.76 -5.32
N LYS A 186 -35.23 -13.22 -4.32
CA LYS A 186 -34.77 -12.14 -3.44
C LYS A 186 -33.38 -12.38 -2.81
N ARG A 187 -33.03 -13.64 -2.50
CA ARG A 187 -31.69 -14.01 -1.98
C ARG A 187 -30.55 -13.73 -2.98
N HIS A 188 -30.81 -13.93 -4.26
CA HIS A 188 -29.87 -13.65 -5.34
C HIS A 188 -29.78 -12.13 -5.58
N ALA A 189 -30.91 -11.41 -5.64
CA ALA A 189 -30.89 -9.94 -5.78
C ALA A 189 -30.09 -9.24 -4.67
N VAL A 190 -30.29 -9.60 -3.40
CA VAL A 190 -29.52 -9.07 -2.26
C VAL A 190 -28.02 -9.40 -2.37
N ARG A 191 -27.67 -10.57 -2.94
CA ARG A 191 -26.28 -10.95 -3.21
C ARG A 191 -25.65 -10.09 -4.30
N LEU A 192 -26.35 -9.86 -5.42
CA LEU A 192 -25.89 -8.97 -6.48
C LEU A 192 -25.63 -7.55 -5.97
N ILE A 193 -26.51 -7.01 -5.12
CA ILE A 193 -26.33 -5.67 -4.53
C ILE A 193 -25.00 -5.60 -3.75
N LYS A 194 -24.72 -6.60 -2.90
CA LYS A 194 -23.46 -6.66 -2.13
C LYS A 194 -22.22 -6.79 -3.03
N ASP A 195 -22.30 -7.57 -4.10
CA ASP A 195 -21.17 -7.76 -5.02
C ASP A 195 -20.98 -6.54 -5.95
N LEU A 196 -22.05 -5.84 -6.33
CA LEU A 196 -21.98 -4.55 -7.02
C LEU A 196 -21.39 -3.45 -6.13
N GLN A 197 -21.79 -3.37 -4.85
CA GLN A 197 -21.17 -2.44 -3.88
C GLN A 197 -19.66 -2.67 -3.76
N LYS A 198 -19.20 -3.93 -3.71
CA LYS A 198 -17.76 -4.26 -3.72
C LYS A 198 -17.09 -3.83 -5.02
N ALA A 199 -17.72 -4.07 -6.18
CA ALA A 199 -17.19 -3.67 -7.49
C ALA A 199 -17.03 -2.13 -7.60
N ILE A 200 -18.07 -1.39 -7.20
CA ILE A 200 -18.06 0.09 -7.13
C ILE A 200 -16.93 0.58 -6.23
N ASN A 201 -16.87 0.10 -4.98
CA ASN A 201 -15.84 0.52 -4.03
C ASN A 201 -14.43 0.15 -4.53
N LYS A 202 -14.26 -1.00 -5.18
CA LYS A 202 -12.98 -1.39 -5.78
C LYS A 202 -12.59 -0.45 -6.92
N VAL A 203 -13.52 0.01 -7.77
CA VAL A 203 -13.22 0.99 -8.83
C VAL A 203 -12.89 2.37 -8.25
N LEU A 204 -13.68 2.85 -7.30
CA LEU A 204 -13.44 4.15 -6.65
C LEU A 204 -12.06 4.20 -5.99
N CYS A 205 -11.67 3.15 -5.26
CA CYS A 205 -10.38 3.07 -4.57
C CYS A 205 -9.20 2.63 -5.45
N THR A 206 -9.40 2.18 -6.70
CA THR A 206 -8.29 1.77 -7.59
C THR A 206 -7.97 2.88 -8.58
N ARG A 207 -6.71 3.31 -8.65
CA ARG A 207 -6.25 4.30 -9.64
C ARG A 207 -6.52 3.81 -11.08
N LEU A 208 -6.88 4.75 -11.96
CA LEU A 208 -6.99 4.47 -13.40
C LEU A 208 -5.69 4.95 -14.06
N ARG A 209 -5.10 4.12 -14.92
CA ARG A 209 -3.86 4.44 -15.64
C ARG A 209 -4.14 5.46 -16.75
N LEU A 210 -3.23 6.41 -16.93
CA LEU A 210 -3.26 7.42 -17.98
C LEU A 210 -2.99 6.75 -19.34
N SER A 211 -3.96 6.79 -20.25
CA SER A 211 -3.90 6.05 -21.51
C SER A 211 -2.85 6.61 -22.50
N ASN A 212 -2.49 7.88 -22.35
CA ASN A 212 -1.47 8.60 -23.12
C ASN A 212 -0.04 8.47 -22.55
N PHE A 213 0.14 7.89 -21.37
CA PHE A 213 1.43 7.83 -20.67
C PHE A 213 1.91 6.39 -20.51
N THR A 214 2.28 5.73 -21.60
CA THR A 214 2.64 4.30 -21.57
C THR A 214 3.99 3.96 -22.22
N THR A 215 4.87 4.93 -22.49
CA THR A 215 6.17 4.67 -23.15
C THR A 215 7.34 5.34 -22.42
N PRO A 216 8.58 4.82 -22.53
CA PRO A 216 9.78 5.45 -21.99
C PRO A 216 10.00 6.86 -22.55
N ASP A 217 9.61 7.13 -23.79
CA ASP A 217 9.80 8.43 -24.44
C ASP A 217 8.82 9.48 -23.89
N ALA A 218 7.56 9.11 -23.61
CA ALA A 218 6.63 9.97 -22.88
C ALA A 218 7.12 10.30 -21.46
N PHE A 219 7.81 9.36 -20.80
CA PHE A 219 8.47 9.61 -19.52
C PHE A 219 9.66 10.56 -19.65
N VAL A 220 10.49 10.44 -20.68
CA VAL A 220 11.61 11.37 -20.96
C VAL A 220 11.10 12.79 -21.19
N GLU A 221 10.06 12.96 -22.02
CA GLU A 221 9.41 14.26 -22.27
C GLU A 221 8.85 14.85 -20.97
N ARG A 222 8.12 14.05 -20.18
CA ARG A 222 7.59 14.51 -18.90
C ARG A 222 8.68 14.83 -17.89
N LEU A 223 9.78 14.09 -17.85
CA LEU A 223 10.92 14.39 -16.98
C LEU A 223 11.60 15.72 -17.37
N GLN A 224 11.70 16.00 -18.67
CA GLN A 224 12.21 17.28 -19.20
C GLN A 224 11.28 18.46 -18.88
N ASN A 225 9.96 18.26 -18.86
CA ASN A 225 8.98 19.33 -18.61
C ASN A 225 8.57 19.52 -17.13
N ALA A 226 8.61 18.46 -16.32
CA ALA A 226 8.21 18.47 -14.91
C ALA A 226 9.07 19.41 -14.04
N LYS A 227 8.45 20.02 -13.02
CA LYS A 227 9.08 20.93 -12.05
C LYS A 227 8.97 20.45 -10.61
N ASN A 228 8.00 19.58 -10.32
CA ASN A 228 7.63 19.15 -8.97
C ASN A 228 7.64 17.62 -8.87
N ILE A 229 8.78 17.00 -9.15
CA ILE A 229 8.94 15.54 -9.15
C ILE A 229 9.01 15.03 -7.71
N LEU A 230 8.10 14.12 -7.35
CA LEU A 230 8.15 13.36 -6.10
C LEU A 230 8.79 12.00 -6.39
N VAL A 231 9.92 11.71 -5.75
CA VAL A 231 10.59 10.41 -5.82
C VAL A 231 10.32 9.63 -4.55
N LEU A 232 9.97 8.36 -4.66
CA LEU A 232 9.77 7.45 -3.52
C LEU A 232 10.76 6.29 -3.64
N THR A 233 11.74 6.22 -2.74
CA THR A 233 12.81 5.21 -2.76
C THR A 233 12.62 4.14 -1.69
N GLY A 234 13.01 2.89 -2.00
CA GLY A 234 13.17 1.82 -1.02
C GLY A 234 14.46 1.02 -1.23
N ALA A 235 14.68 -0.01 -0.40
CA ALA A 235 16.00 -0.65 -0.25
C ALA A 235 16.65 -1.16 -1.55
N GLY A 236 15.88 -1.42 -2.60
CA GLY A 236 16.41 -1.80 -3.92
C GLY A 236 17.44 -0.81 -4.48
N VAL A 237 17.35 0.48 -4.13
CA VAL A 237 18.28 1.54 -4.59
C VAL A 237 19.70 1.39 -4.05
N SER A 238 19.87 0.68 -2.93
CA SER A 238 21.15 0.48 -2.24
C SER A 238 21.76 -0.91 -2.51
N THR A 239 21.05 -1.78 -3.25
CA THR A 239 21.49 -3.17 -3.50
C THR A 239 22.77 -3.27 -4.33
N SER A 240 23.02 -2.33 -5.25
CA SER A 240 24.26 -2.25 -6.04
C SER A 240 25.50 -1.80 -5.24
N LEU A 241 25.32 -1.51 -3.94
CA LEU A 241 26.37 -1.22 -2.96
C LEU A 241 26.64 -2.39 -2.02
N GLY A 242 25.93 -3.52 -2.18
CA GLY A 242 26.02 -4.69 -1.31
C GLY A 242 25.12 -4.64 -0.07
N ILE A 243 24.34 -3.57 0.13
CA ILE A 243 23.31 -3.52 1.18
C ILE A 243 22.14 -4.42 0.73
N PRO A 244 21.82 -5.52 1.44
CA PRO A 244 20.70 -6.38 1.04
C PRO A 244 19.37 -5.64 1.19
N ASP A 245 18.42 -5.91 0.31
CA ASP A 245 17.04 -5.50 0.54
C ASP A 245 16.41 -6.31 1.69
N PHE A 246 15.21 -5.97 2.13
CA PHE A 246 14.57 -6.71 3.21
C PHE A 246 13.97 -8.05 2.79
N ARG A 247 13.49 -8.18 1.54
CA ARG A 247 12.46 -9.17 1.16
C ARG A 247 12.81 -10.09 -0.03
N SER A 248 13.95 -9.92 -0.70
CA SER A 248 14.40 -10.86 -1.73
C SER A 248 14.88 -12.19 -1.12
N SER A 249 15.20 -13.17 -1.97
CA SER A 249 15.74 -14.48 -1.52
C SER A 249 17.02 -14.33 -0.71
N GLU A 250 17.88 -13.39 -1.09
CA GLU A 250 19.14 -13.04 -0.41
C GLU A 250 19.01 -11.84 0.54
N GLY A 251 17.77 -11.44 0.83
CA GLY A 251 17.44 -10.27 1.65
C GLY A 251 17.69 -10.47 3.14
N PHE A 252 17.58 -9.39 3.90
CA PHE A 252 17.78 -9.38 5.36
C PHE A 252 16.94 -10.44 6.09
N TYR A 253 15.65 -10.59 5.76
CA TYR A 253 14.76 -11.55 6.43
C TYR A 253 15.08 -13.03 6.17
N SER A 254 15.76 -13.38 5.07
CA SER A 254 16.21 -14.78 4.87
C SER A 254 17.46 -15.06 5.72
N LYS A 255 18.36 -14.08 5.84
CA LYS A 255 19.59 -14.20 6.65
C LYS A 255 19.29 -14.40 8.13
N ILE A 256 18.31 -13.71 8.70
CA ILE A 256 17.99 -13.80 10.13
C ILE A 256 17.06 -14.96 10.52
N ARG A 257 16.59 -15.78 9.57
CA ARG A 257 15.69 -16.92 9.86
C ARG A 257 16.27 -17.93 10.85
N HIS A 258 17.60 -18.05 10.93
CA HIS A 258 18.28 -18.94 11.87
C HIS A 258 18.06 -18.56 13.35
N LEU A 259 17.56 -17.35 13.64
CA LEU A 259 17.25 -16.90 15.00
C LEU A 259 15.95 -17.49 15.57
N GLY A 260 15.20 -18.29 14.79
CA GLY A 260 14.02 -19.01 15.28
C GLY A 260 12.77 -18.16 15.50
N LEU A 261 12.69 -16.97 14.92
CA LEU A 261 11.52 -16.09 14.98
C LEU A 261 10.42 -16.56 13.99
N ASP A 262 9.17 -16.55 14.44
CA ASP A 262 8.00 -16.93 13.64
C ASP A 262 7.74 -15.95 12.47
N ASP A 263 7.76 -14.63 12.73
CA ASP A 263 7.86 -13.59 11.69
C ASP A 263 9.21 -12.84 11.82
N PRO A 264 10.10 -12.89 10.80
CA PRO A 264 11.36 -12.15 10.85
C PRO A 264 11.18 -10.61 10.88
N GLN A 265 9.98 -10.08 10.66
CA GLN A 265 9.67 -8.65 10.86
C GLN A 265 9.66 -8.25 12.34
N ASP A 266 9.56 -9.21 13.26
CA ASP A 266 9.50 -8.96 14.71
C ASP A 266 10.77 -8.32 15.29
N VAL A 267 11.93 -8.44 14.62
CA VAL A 267 13.15 -7.71 15.02
C VAL A 267 13.03 -6.19 14.91
N PHE A 268 12.03 -5.70 14.15
CA PHE A 268 11.68 -4.29 14.03
C PHE A 268 10.30 -3.98 14.62
N ASN A 269 9.74 -4.84 15.48
CA ASN A 269 8.46 -4.59 16.13
C ASN A 269 8.67 -3.76 17.42
N TYR A 270 7.96 -2.64 17.54
CA TYR A 270 8.14 -1.69 18.64
C TYR A 270 7.78 -2.30 20.00
N ASP A 271 6.67 -3.04 20.08
CA ASP A 271 6.23 -3.66 21.33
C ASP A 271 7.22 -4.75 21.77
N ILE A 272 7.78 -5.50 20.82
CA ILE A 272 8.83 -6.49 21.08
C ILE A 272 10.12 -5.79 21.55
N PHE A 273 10.55 -4.70 20.92
CA PHE A 273 11.70 -3.92 21.39
C PHE A 273 11.51 -3.36 22.82
N ILE A 274 10.29 -2.93 23.14
CA ILE A 274 9.94 -2.42 24.46
C ILE A 274 9.91 -3.54 25.51
N GLN A 275 9.49 -4.76 25.16
CA GLN A 275 9.52 -5.94 26.02
C GLN A 275 10.93 -6.53 26.18
N ASP A 276 11.66 -6.72 25.07
CA ASP A 276 13.03 -7.22 25.02
C ASP A 276 13.84 -6.58 23.85
N PRO A 277 14.63 -5.52 24.13
CA PRO A 277 15.41 -4.82 23.10
C PRO A 277 16.55 -5.70 22.52
N SER A 278 16.89 -6.80 23.18
CA SER A 278 17.98 -7.71 22.76
C SER A 278 17.68 -8.34 21.40
N VAL A 279 16.40 -8.58 21.08
CA VAL A 279 15.96 -9.14 19.79
C VAL A 279 16.44 -8.28 18.62
N PHE A 280 16.31 -6.95 18.73
CA PHE A 280 16.86 -6.02 17.76
C PHE A 280 18.39 -5.92 17.85
N TYR A 281 18.95 -5.75 19.06
CA TYR A 281 20.39 -5.52 19.19
C TYR A 281 21.28 -6.68 18.74
N ASN A 282 20.76 -7.91 18.79
CA ASN A 282 21.41 -9.09 18.19
C ASN A 282 21.59 -8.96 16.66
N ILE A 283 20.74 -8.21 15.96
CA ILE A 283 20.81 -8.01 14.49
C ILE A 283 21.20 -6.59 14.07
N ALA A 284 21.23 -5.63 14.99
CA ALA A 284 21.38 -4.20 14.69
C ALA A 284 22.68 -3.88 13.91
N HIS A 285 23.75 -4.65 14.14
CA HIS A 285 25.02 -4.52 13.43
C HIS A 285 24.91 -4.80 11.92
N LEU A 286 23.95 -5.62 11.49
CA LEU A 286 23.71 -5.97 10.08
C LEU A 286 23.02 -4.84 9.29
N VAL A 287 22.44 -3.86 9.99
CA VAL A 287 21.69 -2.74 9.40
C VAL A 287 22.29 -1.37 9.73
N LEU A 288 23.50 -1.34 10.30
CA LEU A 288 24.27 -0.10 10.41
C LEU A 288 24.57 0.47 9.01
N PRO A 289 24.47 1.79 8.82
CA PRO A 289 24.74 2.42 7.54
C PRO A 289 26.23 2.30 7.17
N PRO A 290 26.58 2.02 5.91
CA PRO A 290 27.94 2.24 5.42
C PRO A 290 28.20 3.74 5.22
N GLU A 291 29.46 4.15 5.32
CA GLU A 291 29.88 5.54 5.26
C GLU A 291 30.39 5.92 3.86
N ASN A 292 30.13 7.17 3.43
CA ASN A 292 30.69 7.78 2.22
C ASN A 292 30.50 7.02 0.90
N ILE A 293 29.41 6.26 0.75
CA ILE A 293 29.02 5.64 -0.51
C ILE A 293 27.59 6.01 -0.91
N TYR A 294 27.30 5.97 -2.21
CA TYR A 294 25.97 6.12 -2.79
C TYR A 294 25.95 5.42 -4.16
N SER A 295 24.76 5.10 -4.69
CA SER A 295 24.62 4.43 -6.00
C SER A 295 24.38 5.43 -7.14
N PRO A 296 24.59 5.02 -8.42
CA PRO A 296 24.25 5.85 -9.58
C PRO A 296 22.82 6.42 -9.53
N LEU A 297 21.84 5.67 -9.01
CA LEU A 297 20.48 6.18 -8.82
C LEU A 297 20.40 7.32 -7.79
N HIS A 298 21.15 7.28 -6.68
CA HIS A 298 21.21 8.43 -5.76
C HIS A 298 21.78 9.67 -6.47
N GLY A 299 22.78 9.47 -7.34
CA GLY A 299 23.28 10.51 -8.25
C GLY A 299 22.21 11.01 -9.23
N PHE A 300 21.34 10.14 -9.75
CA PHE A 300 20.21 10.54 -10.60
C PHE A 300 19.20 11.42 -9.85
N ILE A 301 18.92 11.12 -8.57
CA ILE A 301 18.03 11.94 -7.75
C ILE A 301 18.69 13.30 -7.43
N LYS A 302 19.99 13.31 -7.14
CA LYS A 302 20.79 14.54 -7.02
C LYS A 302 20.74 15.39 -8.29
N MET A 303 20.88 14.78 -9.47
CA MET A 303 20.72 15.46 -10.77
C MET A 303 19.34 16.12 -10.93
N LEU A 304 18.25 15.50 -10.45
CA LEU A 304 16.92 16.13 -10.45
C LEU A 304 16.85 17.35 -9.51
N GLN A 305 17.54 17.30 -8.37
CA GLN A 305 17.66 18.46 -7.48
C GLN A 305 18.46 19.59 -8.13
N ASP A 306 19.63 19.29 -8.71
CA ASP A 306 20.52 20.30 -9.30
C ASP A 306 19.90 20.96 -10.54
N LYS A 307 18.96 20.29 -11.21
CA LYS A 307 18.13 20.84 -12.30
C LYS A 307 16.89 21.60 -11.80
N GLY A 308 16.68 21.72 -10.48
CA GLY A 308 15.54 22.40 -9.88
C GLY A 308 14.20 21.67 -10.03
N LYS A 309 14.21 20.36 -10.27
CA LYS A 309 13.01 19.54 -10.59
C LYS A 309 12.52 18.66 -9.44
N LEU A 310 13.39 18.35 -8.48
CA LEU A 310 13.03 17.53 -7.32
C LEU A 310 12.15 18.35 -6.35
N LEU A 311 10.89 17.95 -6.18
CA LEU A 311 10.04 18.44 -5.10
C LEU A 311 10.52 17.84 -3.77
N ARG A 312 10.55 16.50 -3.70
CA ARG A 312 10.96 15.73 -2.52
C ARG A 312 11.37 14.30 -2.89
N ASN A 313 12.33 13.75 -2.15
CA ASN A 313 12.59 12.31 -2.08
C ASN A 313 12.06 11.74 -0.76
N TYR A 314 11.01 10.91 -0.82
CA TYR A 314 10.51 10.12 0.30
C TYR A 314 11.22 8.77 0.34
N THR A 315 12.19 8.62 1.23
CA THR A 315 12.97 7.37 1.35
C THR A 315 12.43 6.49 2.47
N GLN A 316 12.29 5.20 2.17
CA GLN A 316 12.01 4.14 3.14
C GLN A 316 13.29 3.61 3.80
N ASN A 317 14.46 4.06 3.36
CA ASN A 317 15.75 3.58 3.83
C ASN A 317 16.17 4.31 5.11
N ILE A 318 16.99 3.61 5.90
CA ILE A 318 17.60 4.09 7.15
C ILE A 318 19.13 4.23 7.01
N ASP A 319 19.67 3.95 5.81
CA ASP A 319 21.09 3.93 5.47
C ASP A 319 21.69 5.35 5.26
N ASN A 320 20.84 6.36 5.11
CA ASN A 320 21.21 7.79 5.02
C ASN A 320 22.09 8.16 3.81
N LEU A 321 22.10 7.32 2.76
CA LEU A 321 22.97 7.51 1.60
C LEU A 321 22.55 8.71 0.73
N GLU A 322 21.31 9.18 0.84
CA GLU A 322 20.84 10.39 0.18
C GLU A 322 21.67 11.62 0.57
N SER A 323 22.09 11.68 1.84
CA SER A 323 22.96 12.75 2.36
C SER A 323 24.36 12.70 1.74
N TYR A 324 24.95 11.51 1.58
CA TYR A 324 26.27 11.35 0.95
C TYR A 324 26.26 11.63 -0.56
N ALA A 325 25.11 11.43 -1.22
CA ALA A 325 24.89 11.85 -2.60
C ALA A 325 24.69 13.36 -2.77
N GLY A 326 24.65 14.14 -1.67
CA GLY A 326 24.48 15.59 -1.69
C GLY A 326 23.05 16.06 -1.96
N ILE A 327 22.05 15.23 -1.68
CA ILE A 327 20.63 15.62 -1.73
C ILE A 327 20.32 16.43 -0.47
N ASP A 328 19.66 17.57 -0.61
CA ASP A 328 19.54 18.56 0.47
C ASP A 328 18.63 18.02 1.60
N PRO A 329 18.93 18.29 2.88
CA PRO A 329 18.13 17.82 4.01
C PRO A 329 16.66 18.25 3.97
N GLU A 330 16.34 19.35 3.28
CA GLU A 330 14.96 19.78 3.01
C GLU A 330 14.27 18.95 1.92
N LYS A 331 15.02 18.46 0.93
CA LYS A 331 14.52 17.62 -0.17
C LYS A 331 14.33 16.17 0.26
N VAL A 332 15.03 15.67 1.28
CA VAL A 332 14.88 14.28 1.77
C VAL A 332 13.88 14.17 2.91
N VAL A 333 12.97 13.21 2.84
CA VAL A 333 12.14 12.74 3.97
C VAL A 333 12.48 11.27 4.24
N GLN A 334 13.19 11.02 5.34
CA GLN A 334 13.44 9.69 5.87
C GLN A 334 12.17 9.19 6.57
N CYS A 335 11.33 8.48 5.82
CA CYS A 335 10.00 8.06 6.26
C CYS A 335 10.07 7.11 7.46
N HIS A 336 11.09 6.26 7.52
CA HIS A 336 11.30 5.30 8.61
C HIS A 336 12.45 5.74 9.55
N GLY A 337 12.71 7.04 9.65
CA GLY A 337 13.80 7.58 10.48
C GLY A 337 15.20 7.20 9.98
N SER A 338 16.21 7.32 10.83
CA SER A 338 17.60 6.98 10.48
C SER A 338 18.47 6.81 11.73
N PHE A 339 19.68 6.26 11.52
CA PHE A 339 20.72 6.14 12.56
C PHE A 339 21.41 7.47 12.93
N ALA A 340 20.93 8.62 12.45
CA ALA A 340 21.55 9.93 12.73
C ALA A 340 21.57 10.28 14.23
N THR A 341 20.53 9.87 14.95
CA THR A 341 20.39 10.06 16.41
C THR A 341 19.77 8.83 17.06
N ALA A 342 19.93 8.74 18.38
CA ALA A 342 19.26 7.76 19.23
C ALA A 342 18.57 8.47 20.40
N SER A 343 17.56 7.84 20.97
CA SER A 343 16.76 8.36 22.09
C SER A 343 16.59 7.31 23.18
N CYS A 344 16.64 7.71 24.44
CA CYS A 344 16.28 6.85 25.56
C CYS A 344 14.77 6.56 25.55
N THR A 345 14.40 5.29 25.62
CA THR A 345 12.98 4.84 25.71
C THR A 345 12.25 5.39 26.94
N THR A 346 12.99 5.78 27.99
CA THR A 346 12.44 6.08 29.32
C THR A 346 12.44 7.56 29.67
N CYS A 347 13.54 8.27 29.44
CA CYS A 347 13.65 9.70 29.74
C CYS A 347 13.65 10.59 28.48
N HIS A 348 13.57 9.99 27.29
CA HIS A 348 13.60 10.67 25.99
C HIS A 348 14.83 11.55 25.73
N TRP A 349 15.90 11.40 26.54
CA TRP A 349 17.18 12.03 26.25
C TRP A 349 17.74 11.50 24.93
N LYS A 350 18.14 12.44 24.07
CA LYS A 350 18.55 12.20 22.68
C LYS A 350 20.03 12.52 22.50
N LEU A 351 20.74 11.68 21.76
CA LEU A 351 22.16 11.83 21.45
C LEU A 351 22.46 11.50 19.99
N PRO A 352 23.61 11.95 19.43
CA PRO A 352 24.11 11.51 18.13
C PRO A 352 24.25 9.98 18.05
N GLY A 353 23.81 9.38 16.94
CA GLY A 353 23.71 7.92 16.81
C GLY A 353 25.05 7.20 16.72
N ASP A 354 26.08 7.89 16.22
CA ASP A 354 27.47 7.39 16.17
C ASP A 354 27.97 6.92 17.55
N LYS A 355 27.48 7.53 18.63
CA LYS A 355 27.84 7.19 20.01
C LYS A 355 27.38 5.81 20.47
N ILE A 356 26.42 5.18 19.79
CA ILE A 356 25.94 3.83 20.10
C ILE A 356 26.39 2.75 19.10
N PHE A 357 27.07 3.14 18.02
CA PHE A 357 27.50 2.19 16.97
C PHE A 357 28.51 1.16 17.50
N GLU A 358 29.39 1.54 18.42
CA GLU A 358 30.36 0.62 18.99
C GLU A 358 29.70 -0.44 19.90
N ASN A 359 28.69 -0.07 20.69
CA ASN A 359 27.90 -1.04 21.44
C ASN A 359 27.15 -1.99 20.49
N ILE A 360 26.54 -1.45 19.43
CA ILE A 360 25.86 -2.26 18.39
C ILE A 360 26.81 -3.29 17.76
N ARG A 361 28.03 -2.89 17.38
CA ARG A 361 29.04 -3.79 16.79
C ARG A 361 29.50 -4.89 17.77
N ARG A 362 29.45 -4.62 19.08
CA ARG A 362 29.79 -5.57 20.15
C ARG A 362 28.62 -6.41 20.64
N LEU A 363 27.43 -6.22 20.07
CA LEU A 363 26.17 -6.82 20.54
C LEU A 363 25.82 -6.44 22.00
N GLU A 364 26.29 -5.28 22.45
CA GLU A 364 26.00 -4.72 23.76
C GLU A 364 24.77 -3.81 23.69
N LEU A 365 23.89 -3.87 24.70
CA LEU A 365 22.80 -2.89 24.83
C LEU A 365 23.37 -1.49 25.13
N PRO A 366 23.11 -0.47 24.29
CA PRO A 366 23.50 0.91 24.60
C PRO A 366 22.59 1.47 25.68
N LEU A 367 23.17 1.86 26.83
CA LEU A 367 22.41 2.29 28.02
C LEU A 367 22.44 3.81 28.20
N CYS A 368 21.32 4.37 28.64
CA CYS A 368 21.20 5.79 28.93
C CYS A 368 21.89 6.12 30.27
N PRO A 369 22.86 7.06 30.30
CA PRO A 369 23.60 7.40 31.52
C PRO A 369 22.70 7.97 32.62
N TYR A 370 21.64 8.70 32.26
CA TYR A 370 20.69 9.29 33.22
C TYR A 370 19.75 8.28 33.86
N CYS A 371 19.40 7.19 33.16
CA CYS A 371 18.55 6.13 33.69
C CYS A 371 19.35 4.96 34.31
N TYR A 372 20.66 4.92 34.11
CA TYR A 372 21.51 3.79 34.45
C TYR A 372 21.42 3.36 35.93
N MET A 373 21.36 4.30 36.87
CA MET A 373 21.28 3.98 38.30
C MET A 373 19.98 3.22 38.64
N LYS A 374 18.82 3.74 38.20
CA LYS A 374 17.52 3.05 38.35
C LYS A 374 17.48 1.72 37.60
N ARG A 375 18.06 1.66 36.39
CA ARG A 375 18.20 0.39 35.65
C ARG A 375 18.97 -0.65 36.46
N LYS A 376 20.05 -0.26 37.15
CA LYS A 376 20.85 -1.15 37.98
C LYS A 376 20.13 -1.62 39.25
N GLU A 377 19.25 -0.80 39.82
CA GLU A 377 18.35 -1.21 40.90
C GLU A 377 17.36 -2.29 40.44
N PHE A 378 16.82 -2.15 39.22
CA PHE A 378 15.89 -3.10 38.62
C PHE A 378 16.54 -4.37 38.06
N PHE A 379 17.77 -4.26 37.55
CA PHE A 379 18.52 -5.33 36.89
C PHE A 379 19.95 -5.40 37.48
N PRO A 380 20.12 -5.84 38.74
CA PRO A 380 21.39 -5.76 39.47
C PRO A 380 22.44 -6.74 38.94
N ASN A 381 22.00 -7.92 38.50
CA ASN A 381 22.79 -8.80 37.66
C ASN A 381 22.50 -8.40 36.21
N ASN A 382 23.50 -7.88 35.50
CA ASN A 382 23.36 -7.37 34.12
C ASN A 382 23.30 -8.54 33.10
N SER A 383 22.58 -9.60 33.46
CA SER A 383 22.52 -10.88 32.77
C SER A 383 21.78 -10.75 31.45
N VAL A 384 22.56 -10.54 30.39
CA VAL A 384 22.24 -11.13 29.09
C VAL A 384 22.28 -12.64 29.29
N ILE A 385 21.14 -13.25 29.61
CA ILE A 385 20.98 -14.70 29.53
C ILE A 385 20.93 -15.03 28.04
N PRO A 386 21.88 -15.83 27.49
CA PRO A 386 21.77 -16.30 26.12
C PRO A 386 20.47 -17.10 25.98
N SER A 387 19.67 -16.78 24.97
CA SER A 387 18.39 -17.45 24.71
C SER A 387 18.59 -18.84 24.07
N ASP A 388 19.32 -19.73 24.75
CA ASP A 388 19.35 -21.14 24.39
C ASP A 388 17.98 -21.75 24.68
N GLY A 389 17.26 -22.11 23.61
CA GLY A 389 15.84 -22.47 23.62
C GLY A 389 15.48 -23.81 24.25
N ASN A 390 15.94 -24.10 25.47
CA ASN A 390 15.61 -25.31 26.24
C ASN A 390 15.62 -25.08 27.77
N GLY A 391 15.33 -23.86 28.23
CA GLY A 391 15.10 -23.56 29.64
C GLY A 391 13.61 -23.68 30.00
N THR A 392 13.29 -24.46 31.05
CA THR A 392 11.94 -24.53 31.62
C THR A 392 11.48 -23.16 32.11
N SER A 393 10.26 -22.78 31.74
CA SER A 393 9.62 -21.52 32.15
C SER A 393 9.16 -21.57 33.60
N GLU A 394 10.09 -21.43 34.54
CA GLU A 394 9.80 -21.28 35.97
C GLU A 394 10.27 -19.90 36.47
N ASP A 395 9.39 -19.26 37.25
CA ASP A 395 9.63 -18.09 38.10
C ASP A 395 10.12 -16.77 37.46
N ILE A 396 9.24 -16.17 36.64
CA ILE A 396 8.94 -14.73 36.81
C ILE A 396 7.46 -14.60 37.18
N SER A 397 7.21 -14.41 38.46
CA SER A 397 5.87 -14.18 38.98
C SER A 397 5.32 -12.82 38.55
N THR A 398 4.03 -12.84 38.27
CA THR A 398 3.16 -11.71 37.93
C THR A 398 3.25 -10.56 38.96
N SER A 399 4.14 -9.60 38.71
CA SER A 399 4.02 -8.25 39.24
C SER A 399 3.62 -7.29 38.13
N LEU A 400 2.42 -6.72 38.22
CA LEU A 400 1.88 -5.71 37.30
C LEU A 400 2.70 -4.39 37.28
N ASN A 401 3.72 -4.28 38.13
CA ASN A 401 4.63 -3.12 38.24
C ASN A 401 6.11 -3.47 37.93
N ALA A 402 6.40 -4.64 37.34
CA ALA A 402 7.77 -4.97 36.94
C ALA A 402 8.25 -4.04 35.79
N PRO A 403 9.45 -3.43 35.90
CA PRO A 403 9.99 -2.58 34.84
C PRO A 403 10.36 -3.41 33.61
N LEU A 404 10.01 -2.90 32.43
CA LEU A 404 10.30 -3.56 31.15
C LEU A 404 11.81 -3.60 30.87
N LYS A 405 12.30 -4.63 30.15
CA LYS A 405 13.75 -4.79 29.86
C LYS A 405 14.34 -3.61 29.09
N SER A 406 13.51 -2.85 28.37
CA SER A 406 13.88 -1.60 27.69
C SER A 406 14.11 -0.40 28.62
N HIS A 407 13.87 -0.49 29.92
CA HIS A 407 14.05 0.65 30.86
C HIS A 407 15.48 1.18 30.85
N GLY A 408 15.66 2.45 30.48
CA GLY A 408 16.96 3.09 30.37
C GLY A 408 17.83 2.60 29.21
N VAL A 409 17.25 1.93 28.21
CA VAL A 409 17.93 1.54 26.97
C VAL A 409 17.80 2.68 25.94
N LEU A 410 18.87 2.93 25.18
CA LEU A 410 18.85 3.83 24.03
C LEU A 410 18.31 3.05 22.82
N LYS A 411 17.52 3.70 21.97
CA LYS A 411 16.99 3.15 20.71
C LYS A 411 17.43 4.07 19.57
N PRO A 412 17.89 3.58 18.40
CA PRO A 412 18.14 4.45 17.25
C PRO A 412 16.82 5.07 16.79
N ASP A 413 16.83 6.30 16.28
CA ASP A 413 15.63 7.00 15.82
C ASP A 413 15.18 6.53 14.41
N ILE A 414 15.23 5.21 14.19
CA ILE A 414 14.56 4.49 13.12
C ILE A 414 13.15 4.08 13.58
N THR A 415 12.19 4.07 12.66
CA THR A 415 10.79 3.74 12.93
C THR A 415 10.57 2.22 12.90
N PHE A 416 10.11 1.68 14.01
CA PHE A 416 9.72 0.28 14.16
C PHE A 416 8.25 0.07 13.74
N PHE A 417 7.85 -1.16 13.41
CA PHE A 417 6.45 -1.52 13.21
C PHE A 417 5.67 -1.28 14.51
N GLY A 418 4.54 -0.57 14.43
CA GLY A 418 3.78 -0.09 15.59
C GLY A 418 4.20 1.29 16.10
N GLU A 419 5.36 1.80 15.70
CA GLU A 419 5.83 3.15 16.05
C GLU A 419 5.31 4.21 15.06
N ALA A 420 5.09 5.43 15.54
CA ALA A 420 4.69 6.54 14.69
C ALA A 420 5.85 7.00 13.77
N LEU A 421 5.54 7.34 12.52
CA LEU A 421 6.52 7.90 11.60
C LEU A 421 6.97 9.31 12.06
N PRO A 422 8.18 9.77 11.66
CA PRO A 422 8.67 11.09 12.03
C PRO A 422 7.71 12.19 11.57
N SER A 423 7.42 13.17 12.44
CA SER A 423 6.43 14.23 12.16
C SER A 423 6.70 15.03 10.87
N LYS A 424 7.94 15.03 10.37
CA LYS A 424 8.33 15.58 9.07
C LYS A 424 7.50 14.96 7.94
N PHE A 425 7.29 13.64 7.93
CA PHE A 425 6.49 12.93 6.93
C PHE A 425 5.07 13.50 6.83
N HIS A 426 4.34 13.56 7.95
CA HIS A 426 2.95 14.04 7.97
C HIS A 426 2.80 15.53 7.65
N LYS A 427 3.84 16.34 7.92
CA LYS A 427 3.87 17.76 7.56
C LYS A 427 4.09 17.94 6.06
N THR A 428 5.15 17.33 5.50
CA THR A 428 5.53 17.53 4.09
C THR A 428 4.53 16.90 3.12
N ILE A 429 3.99 15.71 3.43
CA ILE A 429 3.18 14.97 2.46
C ILE A 429 1.88 15.71 2.10
N ARG A 430 1.27 16.44 3.05
CA ARG A 430 0.06 17.23 2.80
C ARG A 430 0.29 18.36 1.80
N GLU A 431 1.47 18.96 1.81
CA GLU A 431 1.84 20.02 0.89
C GLU A 431 2.33 19.50 -0.45
N ASP A 432 3.14 18.43 -0.43
CA ASP A 432 3.81 17.91 -1.61
C ASP A 432 2.84 17.21 -2.56
N ILE A 433 1.86 16.47 -2.03
CA ILE A 433 0.85 15.75 -2.83
C ILE A 433 0.08 16.68 -3.78
N LEU A 434 -0.25 17.90 -3.34
CA LEU A 434 -1.00 18.87 -4.14
C LEU A 434 -0.13 19.64 -5.16
N LYS A 435 1.20 19.63 -4.97
CA LYS A 435 2.17 20.30 -5.86
C LYS A 435 2.79 19.34 -6.88
N CYS A 436 2.77 18.05 -6.60
CA CYS A 436 3.39 16.99 -7.39
C CYS A 436 2.88 16.98 -8.84
N ASP A 437 3.80 17.00 -9.81
CA ASP A 437 3.48 16.88 -11.24
C ASP A 437 4.04 15.60 -11.89
N LEU A 438 4.80 14.80 -11.14
CA LEU A 438 5.35 13.51 -11.56
C LEU A 438 5.72 12.66 -10.34
N LEU A 439 5.23 11.41 -10.26
CA LEU A 439 5.61 10.46 -9.22
C LEU A 439 6.52 9.35 -9.79
N ILE A 440 7.68 9.13 -9.17
CA ILE A 440 8.60 8.06 -9.53
C ILE A 440 8.88 7.17 -8.31
N CYS A 441 8.37 5.94 -8.31
CA CYS A 441 8.63 4.94 -7.28
C CYS A 441 9.79 4.04 -7.70
N ILE A 442 10.83 3.92 -6.88
CA ILE A 442 12.09 3.25 -7.24
C ILE A 442 12.54 2.26 -6.16
N GLY A 443 12.88 1.03 -6.57
CA GLY A 443 13.51 0.04 -5.70
C GLY A 443 12.66 -0.39 -4.49
N THR A 444 11.33 -0.29 -4.58
CA THR A 444 10.41 -0.62 -3.48
C THR A 444 9.33 -1.61 -3.90
N SER A 445 8.88 -2.41 -2.93
CA SER A 445 7.72 -3.29 -3.08
C SER A 445 6.39 -2.64 -2.62
N LEU A 446 6.42 -1.40 -2.09
CA LEU A 446 5.27 -0.66 -1.56
C LEU A 446 4.37 -1.47 -0.60
N LYS A 447 4.98 -2.29 0.26
CA LYS A 447 4.27 -3.13 1.24
C LYS A 447 4.14 -2.52 2.64
N VAL A 448 4.65 -1.30 2.87
CA VAL A 448 4.70 -0.67 4.20
C VAL A 448 3.95 0.66 4.16
N ALA A 449 2.79 0.68 4.81
CA ALA A 449 2.00 1.87 5.05
C ALA A 449 2.63 2.72 6.18
N PRO A 450 2.41 4.04 6.23
CA PRO A 450 1.61 4.85 5.31
C PRO A 450 2.35 5.23 4.02
N VAL A 451 3.63 4.89 3.86
CA VAL A 451 4.43 5.28 2.68
C VAL A 451 3.89 4.63 1.39
N SER A 452 3.36 3.40 1.46
CA SER A 452 2.66 2.75 0.34
C SER A 452 1.50 3.57 -0.20
N GLU A 453 0.83 4.36 0.64
CA GLU A 453 -0.39 5.08 0.27
C GLU A 453 -0.15 6.37 -0.49
N ILE A 454 1.11 6.82 -0.64
CA ILE A 454 1.47 7.98 -1.47
C ILE A 454 0.93 7.83 -2.90
N VAL A 455 1.00 6.61 -3.48
CA VAL A 455 0.47 6.33 -4.83
C VAL A 455 -1.05 6.51 -4.94
N ASN A 456 -1.77 6.41 -3.82
CA ASN A 456 -3.23 6.57 -3.72
C ASN A 456 -3.63 8.01 -3.34
N MET A 457 -2.72 8.80 -2.75
CA MET A 457 -2.94 10.19 -2.36
C MET A 457 -2.68 11.19 -3.51
N VAL A 458 -1.74 10.87 -4.41
CA VAL A 458 -1.37 11.73 -5.55
C VAL A 458 -2.58 11.95 -6.49
N PRO A 459 -2.83 13.18 -7.00
CA PRO A 459 -3.95 13.47 -7.90
C PRO A 459 -3.97 12.58 -9.15
N SER A 460 -5.18 12.23 -9.62
CA SER A 460 -5.37 11.23 -10.67
C SER A 460 -4.73 11.56 -12.02
N HIS A 461 -4.56 12.85 -12.33
CA HIS A 461 -3.92 13.33 -13.57
C HIS A 461 -2.39 13.26 -13.53
N VAL A 462 -1.77 13.01 -12.38
CA VAL A 462 -0.31 12.97 -12.23
C VAL A 462 0.21 11.62 -12.73
N PRO A 463 1.19 11.60 -13.67
CA PRO A 463 1.80 10.36 -14.11
C PRO A 463 2.58 9.66 -13.00
N GLN A 464 2.42 8.34 -12.90
CA GLN A 464 3.09 7.49 -11.92
C GLN A 464 3.96 6.43 -12.63
N ILE A 465 5.26 6.41 -12.30
CA ILE A 465 6.25 5.50 -12.88
C ILE A 465 6.81 4.57 -11.80
N LEU A 466 6.95 3.29 -12.14
CA LEU A 466 7.70 2.31 -11.35
C LEU A 466 9.04 2.02 -12.02
N ILE A 467 10.15 2.15 -11.30
CA ILE A 467 11.46 1.64 -11.67
C ILE A 467 11.85 0.58 -10.64
N ASN A 468 11.71 -0.71 -10.96
CA ASN A 468 11.98 -1.77 -10.00
C ASN A 468 12.35 -3.07 -10.72
N ARG A 469 12.99 -4.02 -10.04
CA ARG A 469 13.24 -5.34 -10.64
C ARG A 469 11.93 -6.13 -10.87
N ASP A 470 10.99 -6.01 -9.94
CA ASP A 470 9.76 -6.79 -9.89
C ASP A 470 8.50 -5.88 -9.95
N PRO A 471 7.40 -6.27 -10.64
CA PRO A 471 6.20 -5.46 -10.73
C PRO A 471 5.41 -5.41 -9.41
N VAL A 472 4.87 -4.24 -9.06
CA VAL A 472 4.06 -4.03 -7.84
C VAL A 472 2.58 -4.29 -8.15
N LYS A 473 2.12 -5.53 -7.94
CA LYS A 473 0.80 -6.03 -8.36
C LYS A 473 -0.42 -5.37 -7.68
N HIS A 474 -0.22 -4.55 -6.64
CA HIS A 474 -1.30 -3.87 -5.91
C HIS A 474 -1.37 -2.36 -6.16
N ALA A 475 -0.55 -1.83 -7.08
CA ALA A 475 -0.54 -0.42 -7.49
C ALA A 475 -0.61 -0.29 -9.02
N GLU A 476 -1.33 0.71 -9.51
CA GLU A 476 -1.61 0.91 -10.95
C GLU A 476 -0.72 2.05 -11.51
N PHE A 477 0.52 1.70 -11.84
CA PHE A 477 1.48 2.61 -12.49
C PHE A 477 1.21 2.76 -13.99
N ASP A 478 1.38 3.97 -14.51
CA ASP A 478 1.19 4.26 -15.94
C ASP A 478 2.29 3.59 -16.78
N LEU A 479 3.54 3.70 -16.30
CA LEU A 479 4.72 3.10 -16.90
C LEU A 479 5.49 2.27 -15.86
N ASN A 480 5.83 1.04 -16.22
CA ASN A 480 6.64 0.13 -15.42
C ASN A 480 7.93 -0.19 -16.18
N LEU A 481 9.06 0.22 -15.62
CA LEU A 481 10.40 0.00 -16.14
C LEU A 481 11.08 -1.07 -15.28
N LEU A 482 11.04 -2.31 -15.77
CA LEU A 482 11.44 -3.50 -15.03
C LEU A 482 12.91 -3.84 -15.29
N GLY A 483 13.75 -3.78 -14.26
CA GLY A 483 15.18 -4.03 -14.37
C GLY A 483 15.98 -3.53 -13.17
N TYR A 484 17.31 -3.50 -13.27
CA TYR A 484 18.17 -2.89 -12.26
C TYR A 484 18.06 -1.36 -12.32
N CYS A 485 17.76 -0.73 -11.19
CA CYS A 485 17.44 0.71 -11.16
C CYS A 485 18.59 1.62 -11.65
N ASP A 486 19.85 1.25 -11.43
CA ASP A 486 21.02 1.98 -11.96
C ASP A 486 21.10 1.91 -13.50
N ASP A 487 20.78 0.77 -14.10
CA ASP A 487 20.76 0.61 -15.57
C ASP A 487 19.57 1.37 -16.18
N VAL A 488 18.38 1.33 -15.55
CA VAL A 488 17.22 2.12 -15.98
C VAL A 488 17.49 3.63 -15.85
N ALA A 489 18.09 4.08 -14.74
CA ALA A 489 18.48 5.48 -14.57
C ALA A 489 19.50 5.93 -15.62
N THR A 490 20.44 5.06 -15.98
CA THR A 490 21.41 5.30 -17.06
C THR A 490 20.71 5.47 -18.40
N LEU A 491 19.81 4.55 -18.78
CA LEU A 491 19.04 4.63 -20.03
C LEU A 491 18.20 5.91 -20.13
N ILE A 492 17.54 6.31 -19.04
CA ILE A 492 16.69 7.51 -19.02
C ILE A 492 17.55 8.78 -19.06
N ALA A 493 18.67 8.84 -18.32
CA ALA A 493 19.61 9.95 -18.38
C ALA A 493 20.23 10.11 -19.78
N GLN A 494 20.63 9.01 -20.43
CA GLN A 494 21.07 8.99 -21.83
C GLN A 494 20.00 9.57 -22.78
N LYS A 495 18.75 9.10 -22.68
CA LYS A 495 17.63 9.61 -23.51
C LYS A 495 17.32 11.09 -23.26
N CYS A 496 17.52 11.59 -22.04
CA CYS A 496 17.39 13.01 -21.72
C CYS A 496 18.60 13.86 -22.16
N SER A 497 19.69 13.26 -22.63
CA SER A 497 21.00 13.89 -22.82
C SER A 497 21.52 14.58 -21.54
N TRP A 498 21.37 13.92 -20.39
CA TRP A 498 21.80 14.41 -19.07
C TRP A 498 22.89 13.52 -18.47
N ASP A 499 23.85 14.14 -17.79
CA ASP A 499 24.90 13.43 -17.06
C ASP A 499 24.50 13.18 -15.59
N ILE A 500 24.69 11.94 -15.12
CA ILE A 500 24.52 11.59 -13.70
C ILE A 500 25.80 11.98 -12.93
N PRO A 501 25.72 12.79 -11.86
CA PRO A 501 26.85 13.12 -10.99
C PRO A 501 27.24 11.92 -10.12
N HIS A 502 28.01 10.99 -10.70
CA HIS A 502 28.48 9.78 -10.02
C HIS A 502 29.77 9.26 -10.66
N GLU A 503 30.73 8.77 -9.87
CA GLU A 503 32.04 8.25 -10.35
C GLU A 503 31.92 7.22 -11.50
N ARG A 504 30.98 6.28 -11.40
CA ARG A 504 30.70 5.24 -12.40
C ARG A 504 30.07 5.76 -13.70
N TRP A 505 29.61 7.01 -13.76
CA TRP A 505 28.88 7.54 -14.93
C TRP A 505 29.67 7.42 -16.23
N ASN A 506 30.98 7.70 -16.20
CA ASN A 506 31.84 7.57 -17.39
C ASN A 506 31.90 6.15 -17.98
N LYS A 507 31.62 5.11 -17.18
CA LYS A 507 31.48 3.72 -17.65
C LYS A 507 30.04 3.41 -18.07
N LEU A 508 29.06 3.91 -17.32
CA LEU A 508 27.64 3.64 -17.55
C LEU A 508 27.10 4.31 -18.81
N LYS A 509 27.49 5.57 -19.09
CA LYS A 509 26.97 6.38 -20.20
C LYS A 509 27.21 5.80 -21.61
N ASN A 510 28.15 4.86 -21.75
CA ASN A 510 28.45 4.16 -23.00
C ASN A 510 27.74 2.81 -23.13
N LYS A 511 27.09 2.30 -22.07
CA LYS A 511 26.32 1.05 -22.14
C LYS A 511 25.13 1.22 -23.07
N ASN A 512 24.86 0.17 -23.85
CA ASN A 512 23.61 0.04 -24.59
C ASN A 512 22.63 -0.83 -23.81
N PHE A 513 21.33 -0.56 -23.96
CA PHE A 513 20.27 -1.32 -23.28
C PHE A 513 19.26 -1.86 -24.30
N ASN A 514 18.73 -3.04 -24.01
CA ASN A 514 17.49 -3.53 -24.58
C ASN A 514 16.34 -2.94 -23.77
N CYS A 515 15.30 -2.47 -24.45
CA CYS A 515 14.07 -1.98 -23.84
C CYS A 515 12.90 -2.64 -24.57
N ILE A 516 12.38 -3.72 -24.01
CA ILE A 516 11.41 -4.62 -24.65
C ILE A 516 10.07 -4.43 -23.98
N GLU A 517 9.06 -3.98 -24.73
CA GLU A 517 7.68 -3.92 -24.22
C GLU A 517 7.12 -5.34 -24.07
N THR A 518 6.69 -5.69 -22.86
CA THR A 518 6.10 -7.00 -22.54
C THR A 518 4.57 -6.95 -22.40
N ASP A 519 4.04 -5.79 -22.04
CA ASP A 519 2.61 -5.44 -22.01
C ASP A 519 2.51 -3.90 -22.09
N ARG A 520 1.34 -3.34 -22.38
CA ARG A 520 1.16 -1.89 -22.58
C ARG A 520 1.64 -1.10 -21.36
N GLY A 521 2.73 -0.34 -21.51
CA GLY A 521 3.35 0.41 -20.41
C GLY A 521 4.10 -0.46 -19.40
N VAL A 522 4.60 -1.63 -19.82
CA VAL A 522 5.49 -2.51 -19.06
C VAL A 522 6.66 -2.90 -19.94
N TYR A 523 7.85 -2.44 -19.57
CA TYR A 523 9.08 -2.63 -20.34
C TYR A 523 10.11 -3.39 -19.51
N SER A 524 10.69 -4.44 -20.08
CA SER A 524 11.88 -5.10 -19.54
C SER A 524 13.12 -4.37 -20.05
N ILE A 525 14.00 -3.97 -19.13
CA ILE A 525 15.26 -3.28 -19.41
C ILE A 525 16.43 -4.14 -18.95
N THR A 526 17.27 -4.52 -19.91
CA THR A 526 18.51 -5.25 -19.66
C THR A 526 19.66 -4.59 -20.41
N PRO A 527 20.91 -4.66 -19.91
CA PRO A 527 22.08 -4.34 -20.72
C PRO A 527 22.09 -5.18 -22.01
N LYS A 528 22.60 -4.61 -23.10
CA LYS A 528 23.11 -5.43 -24.19
C LYS A 528 24.45 -6.03 -23.75
N GLU A 529 24.63 -7.31 -23.99
CA GLU A 529 25.95 -7.93 -23.96
C GLU A 529 26.72 -7.43 -25.21
N ASP A 530 28.00 -7.11 -25.03
CA ASP A 530 28.91 -6.62 -26.09
C ASP A 530 29.45 -7.78 -26.96
#